data_AF-A0A2N1UXI7-F1
#
_entry.id   AF-A0A2N1UXI7-F1
#
_cell.length_a   1.000
_cell.length_b   1.000
_cell.length_c   1.000
_cell.angle_alpha   90.00
_cell.angle_beta   90.00
_cell.angle_gamma   90.00
#
_symmetry.space_group_name_H-M   'P 1'
#
loop_
_entity.id
_entity.type
_entity.pdbx_description
1 polymer ?
#
loop_
_entity_poly.entity_id
_entity_poly.type
_entity_poly.pdbx_seq_one_letter_code
_entity_poly.pdbx_strand_id
1 'polypeptide(L)'
;MNMGSKEHSAKVHEIEQQELVSQLALLETFFNHAPLGFAFVDRNYRFMQANEVMAKIHSLSVTGLLGKNVAELVPQLWPVLEPVYARVLAGETILNHEVIGPAPSTGGQIRHWQASHYPIRLQGEILGIAVIVNDVTE
;
A
#
# COMPACT_ATOMS: atom_id res chain seq x y z
N MET A 1 -22.42 16.14 42.85
CA MET A 1 -21.61 15.30 41.93
C MET A 1 -21.83 15.79 40.51
N ASN A 2 -20.75 15.99 39.76
CA ASN A 2 -20.60 16.98 38.69
C ASN A 2 -21.15 16.51 37.32
N MET A 3 -22.39 16.91 36.96
CA MET A 3 -23.00 16.61 35.64
C MET A 3 -22.26 17.27 34.46
N GLY A 4 -21.72 18.49 34.64
CA GLY A 4 -21.03 19.23 33.57
C GLY A 4 -19.70 18.63 33.13
N SER A 5 -19.04 17.84 33.98
CA SER A 5 -17.78 17.17 33.63
C SER A 5 -17.97 15.94 32.74
N LYS A 6 -19.12 15.26 32.85
CA LYS A 6 -19.44 14.09 32.01
C LYS A 6 -19.87 14.49 30.60
N GLU A 7 -20.67 15.55 30.48
CA GLU A 7 -21.11 16.08 29.17
C GLU A 7 -19.95 16.68 28.37
N HIS A 8 -19.01 17.37 29.04
CA HIS A 8 -17.81 17.88 28.36
C HIS A 8 -16.89 16.75 27.88
N SER A 9 -16.66 15.72 28.70
CA SER A 9 -15.84 14.55 28.31
C SER A 9 -16.47 13.75 27.17
N ALA A 10 -17.80 13.60 27.14
CA ALA A 10 -18.50 12.91 26.06
C ALA A 10 -18.41 13.70 24.74
N LYS A 11 -18.55 15.02 24.81
CA LYS A 11 -18.49 15.90 23.64
C LYS A 11 -17.08 16.00 23.04
N VAL A 12 -16.04 15.95 23.88
CA VAL A 12 -14.64 15.86 23.42
C VAL A 12 -14.38 14.54 22.70
N HIS A 13 -14.82 13.41 23.26
CA HIS A 13 -14.65 12.09 22.65
C HIS A 13 -15.40 11.97 21.31
N GLU A 14 -16.58 12.57 21.20
CA GLU A 14 -17.37 12.60 19.97
C GLU A 14 -16.68 13.41 18.85
N ILE A 15 -16.06 14.54 19.20
CA ILE A 15 -15.28 15.36 18.24
C ILE A 15 -14.03 14.60 17.78
N GLU A 16 -13.27 13.99 18.69
CA GLU A 16 -12.09 13.17 18.36
C GLU A 16 -12.46 11.99 17.44
N GLN A 17 -13.58 11.32 17.73
CA GLN A 17 -14.08 10.22 16.91
C GLN A 17 -14.52 10.70 15.53
N GLN A 18 -15.21 11.84 15.42
CA GLN A 18 -15.59 12.42 14.14
C GLN A 18 -14.36 12.82 13.31
N GLU A 19 -13.34 13.39 13.93
CA GLU A 19 -12.11 13.76 13.25
C GLU A 19 -11.36 12.53 12.73
N LEU A 20 -11.27 11.47 13.53
CA LEU A 20 -10.69 10.19 13.10
C LEU A 20 -11.47 9.59 11.91
N VAL A 21 -12.79 9.58 11.97
CA VAL A 21 -13.65 9.09 10.87
C VAL A 21 -13.44 9.92 9.61
N SER A 22 -13.32 11.24 9.73
CA SER A 22 -13.07 12.13 8.59
C SER A 22 -11.70 11.89 7.96
N GLN A 23 -10.66 11.71 8.76
CA GLN A 23 -9.32 11.40 8.28
C GLN A 23 -9.27 10.03 7.58
N LEU A 24 -9.95 9.03 8.13
CA LEU A 24 -10.07 7.70 7.50
C LEU A 24 -10.78 7.80 6.16
N ALA A 25 -11.91 8.50 6.07
CA ALA A 25 -12.65 8.68 4.82
C ALA A 25 -11.80 9.38 3.74
N LEU A 26 -10.99 10.37 4.12
CA LEU A 26 -10.08 11.05 3.21
C LEU A 26 -8.99 10.10 2.68
N LEU A 27 -8.37 9.32 3.58
CA LEU A 27 -7.36 8.32 3.21
C LEU A 27 -7.93 7.24 2.30
N GLU A 28 -9.12 6.73 2.62
CA GLU A 28 -9.83 5.75 1.78
C GLU A 28 -10.11 6.32 0.39
N THR A 29 -10.50 7.60 0.31
CA THR A 29 -10.77 8.26 -0.96
C THR A 29 -9.51 8.32 -1.82
N PHE A 30 -8.38 8.79 -1.26
CA PHE A 30 -7.12 8.84 -2.00
C PHE A 30 -6.62 7.44 -2.37
N PHE A 31 -6.71 6.49 -1.45
CA PHE A 31 -6.25 5.12 -1.68
C PHE A 31 -7.05 4.44 -2.81
N ASN A 32 -8.37 4.58 -2.82
CA ASN A 32 -9.23 3.88 -3.78
C ASN A 32 -9.39 4.58 -5.13
N HIS A 33 -9.30 5.91 -5.19
CA HIS A 33 -9.59 6.67 -6.40
C HIS A 33 -8.36 7.25 -7.11
N ALA A 34 -7.16 7.15 -6.53
CA ALA A 34 -5.96 7.56 -7.25
C ALA A 34 -5.72 6.71 -8.50
N PRO A 35 -5.20 7.31 -9.59
CA PRO A 35 -4.80 6.58 -10.80
C PRO A 35 -3.45 5.85 -10.62
N LEU A 36 -3.11 5.46 -9.40
CA LEU A 36 -1.86 4.80 -9.03
C LEU A 36 -2.15 3.49 -8.33
N GLY A 37 -1.30 2.48 -8.55
CA GLY A 37 -1.35 1.24 -7.78
C GLY A 37 -0.81 1.48 -6.37
N PHE A 38 -1.65 1.31 -5.36
CA PHE A 38 -1.23 1.37 -3.96
C PHE A 38 -1.31 -0.01 -3.32
N ALA A 39 -0.30 -0.35 -2.52
CA ALA A 39 -0.31 -1.52 -1.66
C ALA A 39 0.42 -1.31 -0.35
N PHE A 40 0.02 -2.09 0.65
CA PHE A 40 0.81 -2.41 1.83
C PHE A 40 1.23 -3.88 1.74
N VAL A 41 2.53 -4.12 1.82
CA VAL A 41 3.14 -5.44 1.83
C VAL A 41 3.78 -5.67 3.20
N ASP A 42 3.49 -6.79 3.86
CA ASP A 42 4.08 -7.10 5.17
C ASP A 42 5.57 -7.50 5.08
N ARG A 43 6.19 -7.77 6.23
CA ARG A 43 7.60 -8.21 6.33
C ARG A 43 7.86 -9.58 5.69
N ASN A 44 6.82 -10.37 5.42
CA ASN A 44 6.90 -11.65 4.73
C ASN A 44 6.55 -11.53 3.24
N TYR A 45 6.52 -10.29 2.72
CA TYR A 45 6.23 -9.96 1.33
C TYR A 45 4.83 -10.35 0.87
N ARG A 46 3.85 -10.35 1.78
CA ARG A 46 2.43 -10.61 1.46
C ARG A 46 1.65 -9.31 1.34
N PHE A 47 0.78 -9.23 0.33
CA PHE A 47 -0.13 -8.09 0.16
C PHE A 47 -1.16 -8.07 1.28
N MET A 48 -1.11 -7.06 2.14
CA MET A 48 -2.05 -6.87 3.25
C MET A 48 -3.16 -5.89 2.91
N GLN A 49 -2.85 -4.91 2.04
CA GLN A 49 -3.83 -3.99 1.48
C GLN A 49 -3.42 -3.66 0.04
N ALA A 50 -4.40 -3.43 -0.82
CA ALA A 50 -4.19 -3.01 -2.20
C ALA A 50 -5.43 -2.28 -2.71
N ASN A 51 -5.25 -1.29 -3.59
CA ASN A 51 -6.36 -0.70 -4.33
C ASN A 51 -6.63 -1.43 -5.65
N GLU A 52 -7.72 -1.06 -6.33
CA GLU A 52 -8.15 -1.67 -7.58
C GLU A 52 -7.09 -1.56 -8.70
N VAL A 53 -6.33 -0.46 -8.73
CA VAL A 53 -5.27 -0.27 -9.74
C VAL A 53 -4.14 -1.29 -9.53
N MET A 54 -3.69 -1.49 -8.29
CA MET A 54 -2.68 -2.50 -7.97
C MET A 54 -3.15 -3.92 -8.30
N ALA A 55 -4.40 -4.23 -7.98
CA ALA A 55 -4.99 -5.54 -8.29
C ALA A 55 -5.02 -5.80 -9.80
N LYS A 56 -5.40 -4.79 -10.61
CA LYS A 56 -5.40 -4.86 -12.07
C LYS A 56 -4.02 -5.08 -12.67
N ILE A 57 -2.95 -4.48 -12.12
CA ILE A 57 -1.56 -4.74 -12.54
C ILE A 57 -1.25 -6.25 -12.49
N HIS A 58 -1.80 -6.94 -11.49
CA HIS A 58 -1.62 -8.37 -11.27
C HIS A 58 -2.69 -9.25 -11.93
N SER A 59 -3.63 -8.70 -12.71
CA SER A 59 -4.79 -9.41 -13.28
C SER A 59 -5.70 -10.08 -12.25
N LEU A 60 -5.82 -9.51 -11.05
CA LEU A 60 -6.61 -10.07 -9.96
C LEU A 60 -7.68 -9.08 -9.49
N SER A 61 -8.67 -9.58 -8.77
CA SER A 61 -9.46 -8.74 -7.87
C SER A 61 -8.62 -8.37 -6.65
N VAL A 62 -9.00 -7.31 -5.93
CA VAL A 62 -8.37 -6.96 -4.64
C VAL A 62 -8.35 -8.17 -3.71
N THR A 63 -9.50 -8.83 -3.53
CA THR A 63 -9.63 -10.03 -2.68
C THR A 63 -8.76 -11.20 -3.15
N GLY A 64 -8.52 -11.33 -4.46
CA GLY A 64 -7.62 -12.33 -5.02
C GLY A 64 -6.15 -12.00 -4.82
N LEU A 65 -5.79 -10.71 -4.70
CA LEU A 65 -4.43 -10.25 -4.47
C LEU A 65 -4.02 -10.37 -3.00
N LEU A 66 -4.92 -10.05 -2.06
CA LEU A 66 -4.60 -10.04 -0.64
C LEU A 66 -4.13 -11.42 -0.13
N GLY A 67 -3.13 -11.41 0.77
CA GLY A 67 -2.49 -12.58 1.35
C GLY A 67 -1.46 -13.29 0.46
N LYS A 68 -1.47 -13.03 -0.86
CA LYS A 68 -0.49 -13.62 -1.79
C LYS A 68 0.90 -13.02 -1.59
N ASN A 69 1.92 -13.84 -1.79
CA ASN A 69 3.30 -13.40 -1.73
C ASN A 69 3.73 -12.76 -3.07
N VAL A 70 4.47 -11.65 -3.00
CA VAL A 70 4.97 -10.92 -4.18
C VAL A 70 5.84 -11.82 -5.06
N ALA A 71 6.72 -12.64 -4.46
CA ALA A 71 7.59 -13.56 -5.18
C ALA A 71 6.83 -14.65 -5.93
N GLU A 72 5.68 -15.08 -5.40
CA GLU A 72 4.81 -16.07 -6.05
C GLU A 72 4.03 -15.46 -7.22
N LEU A 73 3.67 -14.18 -7.12
CA LEU A 73 2.88 -13.48 -8.13
C LEU A 73 3.72 -12.99 -9.32
N VAL A 74 4.93 -12.51 -9.05
CA VAL A 74 5.85 -11.98 -10.07
C VAL A 74 7.24 -12.61 -9.94
N PRO A 75 7.37 -13.94 -10.06
CA PRO A 75 8.63 -14.65 -9.83
C PRO A 75 9.78 -14.16 -10.73
N GLN A 76 9.46 -13.69 -11.93
CA GLN A 76 10.42 -13.12 -12.88
C GLN A 76 10.96 -11.75 -12.46
N LEU A 77 10.19 -10.96 -11.69
CA LEU A 77 10.59 -9.66 -11.17
C LEU A 77 11.21 -9.76 -9.77
N TRP A 78 10.96 -10.86 -9.07
CA TRP A 78 11.39 -11.03 -7.68
C TRP A 78 12.89 -10.81 -7.45
N PRO A 79 13.83 -11.31 -8.28
CA PRO A 79 15.25 -11.06 -8.08
C PRO A 79 15.65 -9.57 -8.11
N VAL A 80 14.83 -8.72 -8.74
CA VAL A 80 15.04 -7.26 -8.80
C VAL A 80 14.34 -6.56 -7.64
N LEU A 81 13.15 -7.04 -7.24
CA LEU A 81 12.36 -6.45 -6.16
C LEU A 81 12.88 -6.81 -4.77
N GLU A 82 13.38 -8.04 -4.56
CA GLU A 82 13.78 -8.55 -3.25
C GLU A 82 14.87 -7.71 -2.58
N PRO A 83 15.96 -7.30 -3.27
CA PRO A 83 16.98 -6.44 -2.66
C PRO A 83 16.43 -5.04 -2.31
N VAL A 84 15.49 -4.53 -3.11
CA VAL A 84 14.83 -3.24 -2.86
C VAL A 84 13.95 -3.33 -1.63
N TYR A 85 13.15 -4.40 -1.53
CA TYR A 85 12.27 -4.62 -0.40
C TYR A 85 13.07 -4.84 0.89
N ALA A 86 14.17 -5.58 0.84
CA ALA A 86 15.08 -5.76 1.97
C ALA A 86 15.67 -4.43 2.48
N ARG A 87 16.09 -3.54 1.57
CA ARG A 87 16.56 -2.18 1.93
C ARG A 87 15.46 -1.34 2.58
N VAL A 88 14.24 -1.44 2.09
CA VAL A 88 13.11 -0.73 2.68
C VAL A 88 12.77 -1.27 4.06
N LEU A 89 12.84 -2.59 4.26
CA LEU A 89 12.70 -3.20 5.58
C LEU A 89 13.86 -2.88 6.53
N ALA A 90 15.02 -2.45 6.01
CA ALA A 90 16.10 -1.86 6.80
C ALA A 90 15.87 -0.36 7.13
N GLY A 91 14.81 0.23 6.59
CA GLY A 91 14.37 1.59 6.88
C GLY A 91 14.66 2.62 5.79
N GLU A 92 15.15 2.19 4.64
CA GLU A 92 15.43 3.08 3.51
C GLU A 92 14.15 3.38 2.70
N THR A 93 13.97 4.63 2.25
CA THR A 93 12.95 4.97 1.26
C THR A 93 13.54 4.88 -0.13
N ILE A 94 12.91 4.13 -1.03
CA ILE A 94 13.35 3.97 -2.42
C ILE A 94 12.33 4.63 -3.34
N LEU A 95 12.74 5.61 -4.13
CA LEU A 95 11.86 6.37 -5.02
C LEU A 95 12.16 6.07 -6.49
N ASN A 96 11.14 6.19 -7.33
CA ASN A 96 11.26 6.12 -8.79
C ASN A 96 12.05 4.90 -9.29
N HIS A 97 11.90 3.76 -8.61
CA HIS A 97 12.51 2.51 -9.01
C HIS A 97 11.83 2.01 -10.28
N GLU A 98 12.57 1.99 -11.38
CA GLU A 98 12.09 1.48 -12.66
C GLU A 98 12.04 -0.05 -12.62
N VAL A 99 10.87 -0.59 -12.92
CA VAL A 99 10.63 -2.03 -13.03
C VAL A 99 10.13 -2.30 -14.43
N ILE A 100 10.83 -3.19 -15.13
CA ILE A 100 10.47 -3.60 -16.50
C ILE A 100 10.21 -5.10 -16.49
N GLY A 101 9.06 -5.51 -17.01
CA GLY A 101 8.78 -6.93 -17.17
C GLY A 101 7.43 -7.23 -17.78
N PRO A 102 7.16 -8.53 -17.99
CA PRO A 102 5.90 -8.96 -18.58
C PRO A 102 4.76 -8.72 -17.59
N ALA A 103 3.71 -8.02 -18.05
CA ALA A 103 2.50 -7.78 -17.28
C ALA A 103 1.46 -8.87 -17.60
N PRO A 104 1.03 -9.68 -16.61
CA PRO A 104 -0.05 -10.65 -16.81
C PRO A 104 -1.34 -9.99 -17.34
N SER A 105 -1.57 -8.73 -16.98
CA SER A 105 -2.78 -7.95 -17.34
C SER A 105 -2.92 -7.66 -18.82
N THR A 106 -1.84 -7.80 -19.57
CA THR A 106 -1.80 -7.53 -21.02
C THR A 106 -1.34 -8.73 -21.83
N GLY A 107 -1.53 -9.93 -21.29
CA GLY A 107 -1.15 -11.17 -21.98
C GLY A 107 0.37 -11.34 -22.10
N GLY A 108 1.14 -10.75 -21.18
CA GLY A 108 2.59 -10.87 -21.14
C GLY A 108 3.36 -9.81 -21.94
N GLN A 109 2.71 -8.74 -22.41
CA GLN A 109 3.43 -7.59 -22.97
C GLN A 109 4.37 -6.99 -21.92
N ILE A 110 5.53 -6.50 -22.38
CA ILE A 110 6.47 -5.79 -21.53
C ILE A 110 5.87 -4.45 -21.16
N ARG A 111 5.86 -4.15 -19.86
CA ARG A 111 5.46 -2.86 -19.31
C ARG A 111 6.57 -2.23 -18.51
N HIS A 112 6.47 -0.92 -18.39
CA HIS A 112 7.38 -0.06 -17.63
C HIS A 112 6.59 0.51 -16.45
N TRP A 113 7.07 0.22 -15.25
CA TRP A 113 6.52 0.76 -14.02
C TRP A 113 7.54 1.62 -13.32
N GLN A 114 7.08 2.74 -12.78
CA GLN A 114 7.83 3.55 -11.83
C GLN A 114 7.26 3.31 -10.44
N ALA A 115 8.06 2.67 -9.58
CA ALA A 115 7.64 2.26 -8.25
C ALA A 115 8.36 3.05 -7.14
N SER A 116 7.64 3.45 -6.11
CA SER A 116 8.20 4.01 -4.88
C SER A 116 7.82 3.16 -3.68
N HIS A 117 8.77 2.97 -2.78
CA HIS A 117 8.70 2.05 -1.66
C HIS A 117 9.08 2.78 -0.37
N TYR A 118 8.20 2.74 0.62
CA TYR A 118 8.38 3.43 1.90
C TYR A 118 8.25 2.44 3.06
N PRO A 119 9.07 2.54 4.11
CA PRO A 119 8.86 1.75 5.31
C PRO A 119 7.63 2.26 6.06
N ILE A 120 6.65 1.40 6.29
CA ILE A 120 5.53 1.72 7.19
C ILE A 120 6.00 1.47 8.62
N ARG A 121 5.92 2.49 9.47
CA ARG A 121 6.32 2.40 10.88
C ARG A 121 5.14 2.56 11.82
N LEU A 122 5.12 1.75 12.86
CA LEU A 122 4.23 1.92 14.00
C LEU A 122 5.07 1.83 15.27
N GLN A 123 5.05 2.89 16.08
CA GLN A 123 5.82 2.97 17.33
C GLN A 123 7.33 2.68 17.15
N GLY A 124 7.91 3.13 16.02
CA GLY A 124 9.33 2.94 15.69
C GLY A 124 9.64 1.65 14.92
N GLU A 125 8.79 0.64 15.02
CA GLU A 125 8.94 -0.65 14.36
C GLU A 125 8.44 -0.63 12.92
N ILE A 126 9.19 -1.25 12.00
CA ILE A 126 8.78 -1.39 10.59
C ILE A 126 7.77 -2.54 10.48
N LEU A 127 6.53 -2.21 10.13
CA LEU A 127 5.44 -3.16 9.88
C LEU A 127 5.53 -3.80 8.49
N GLY A 128 6.17 -3.11 7.54
CA GLY A 128 6.36 -3.57 6.18
C GLY A 128 6.57 -2.39 5.23
N ILE A 129 6.06 -2.52 4.01
CA ILE A 129 6.40 -1.68 2.86
C ILE A 129 5.11 -1.09 2.27
N ALA A 130 5.02 0.23 2.18
CA ALA A 130 4.06 0.89 1.30
C ALA A 130 4.65 0.91 -0.11
N VAL A 131 3.90 0.42 -1.09
CA VAL A 131 4.28 0.37 -2.50
C VAL A 131 3.34 1.27 -3.29
N ILE A 132 3.91 2.19 -4.05
CA ILE A 132 3.20 3.06 -4.98
C ILE A 132 3.73 2.76 -6.38
N VAL A 133 2.85 2.41 -7.31
CA VAL A 133 3.23 2.04 -8.68
C VAL A 133 2.48 2.93 -9.67
N ASN A 134 3.23 3.54 -10.57
CA ASN A 134 2.71 4.19 -11.77
C ASN A 134 3.06 3.34 -13.00
N ASP A 135 2.07 2.98 -13.82
CA ASP A 135 2.33 2.41 -15.14
C ASP A 135 2.64 3.57 -16.09
N VAL A 136 3.87 3.61 -16.60
CA VAL A 136 4.37 4.67 -17.50
C VAL A 136 4.46 4.17 -18.94
N THR A 137 3.86 3.00 -19.23
CA THR A 137 3.81 2.44 -20.58
C THR A 137 2.77 3.19 -21.42
N GLU A 138 3.18 3.66 -22.60
CA GLU A 138 2.30 4.25 -23.62
C GLU A 138 1.39 3.22 -24.31
#